data_AF-A0AAF0ZZS6-F1
#
_entry.id   AF-A0AAF0ZZS6-F1
#
_cell.length_a   1.000
_cell.length_b   1.000
_cell.length_c   1.000
_cell.angle_alpha   90.00
_cell.angle_beta   90.00
_cell.angle_gamma   90.00
#
_symmetry.space_group_name_H-M   'P 1'
#
loop_
_entity.id
_entity.type
_entity.pdbx_description
1 polymer ?
#
loop_
_entity_poly.entity_id
_entity_poly.type
_entity_poly.pdbx_seq_one_letter_code
_entity_poly.pdbx_strand_id
1 'polypeptide(L)'
;MATKRLRDTRNYSENIRNSILDRRVISLFKKAEELSIMCDIEVTIIILRPGSIQPITWKSASLAQGVLTRYLSCEANERIKNFVKHETYLQCKAEKKEKQISKLEKMNEEKEMELLFNQLVEGKSINELDARQMKGDGSIIESAPTKANDTNVGDNGHSKDLD
;
A
#
# COMPACT_ATOMS: atom_id res chain seq x y z
N MET A 1 -14.76 -27.13 -10.00
CA MET A 1 -15.51 -26.62 -8.83
C MET A 1 -14.79 -25.40 -8.28
N ALA A 2 -15.40 -24.22 -8.32
CA ALA A 2 -14.79 -22.98 -7.84
C ALA A 2 -14.79 -22.95 -6.30
N THR A 3 -13.63 -23.02 -5.66
CA THR A 3 -13.53 -22.84 -4.21
C THR A 3 -13.73 -21.36 -3.87
N LYS A 4 -14.86 -21.03 -3.23
CA LYS A 4 -15.14 -19.68 -2.72
C LYS A 4 -13.99 -19.27 -1.79
N ARG A 5 -13.29 -18.17 -2.10
CA ARG A 5 -12.25 -17.60 -1.23
C ARG A 5 -12.91 -17.22 0.11
N LEU A 6 -12.55 -17.94 1.17
CA LEU A 6 -13.03 -17.67 2.53
C LEU A 6 -12.39 -16.36 3.00
N ARG A 7 -13.15 -15.27 2.94
CA ARG A 7 -12.66 -13.91 3.18
C ARG A 7 -12.70 -13.48 4.64
N ASP A 8 -13.55 -14.10 5.47
CA ASP A 8 -13.56 -13.78 6.90
C ASP A 8 -13.96 -15.00 7.73
N THR A 9 -13.00 -15.56 8.47
CA THR A 9 -13.22 -16.75 9.30
C THR A 9 -13.83 -16.43 10.66
N ARG A 10 -14.00 -15.15 11.02
CA ARG A 10 -14.43 -14.76 12.37
C ARG A 10 -15.92 -15.03 12.66
N ASN A 11 -16.74 -15.07 11.61
CA ASN A 11 -18.20 -15.28 11.71
C ASN A 11 -18.63 -16.76 11.69
N TYR A 12 -17.69 -17.71 11.79
CA TYR A 12 -18.01 -19.14 11.82
C TYR A 12 -18.10 -19.69 13.24
N SER A 13 -18.89 -20.76 13.41
CA SER A 13 -18.91 -21.55 14.64
C SER A 13 -17.54 -22.15 14.94
N GLU A 14 -17.28 -22.43 16.23
CA GLU A 14 -16.00 -22.99 16.70
C GLU A 14 -15.63 -24.28 15.95
N ASN A 15 -16.61 -25.18 15.73
CA ASN A 15 -16.41 -26.43 15.01
C ASN A 15 -15.94 -26.20 13.57
N ILE A 16 -16.54 -25.23 12.87
CA ILE A 16 -16.12 -24.89 11.50
C ILE A 16 -14.72 -24.29 11.52
N ARG A 17 -14.43 -23.36 12.45
CA ARG A 17 -13.09 -22.75 12.59
C ARG A 17 -12.02 -23.80 12.85
N ASN A 18 -12.26 -24.75 13.75
CA ASN A 18 -11.34 -25.85 14.05
C ASN A 18 -11.11 -26.74 12.82
N SER A 19 -12.16 -27.13 12.10
CA SER A 19 -12.02 -27.94 10.89
C SER A 19 -11.21 -27.23 9.79
N ILE A 20 -11.35 -25.92 9.66
CA ILE A 20 -10.58 -25.11 8.70
C ILE A 20 -9.12 -25.03 9.16
N LEU A 21 -8.88 -24.81 10.45
CA LEU A 21 -7.54 -24.76 11.02
C LEU A 21 -6.82 -26.08 10.79
N ASP A 22 -7.43 -27.22 11.12
CA ASP A 22 -6.82 -28.54 10.94
C ASP A 22 -6.43 -28.80 9.47
N ARG A 23 -7.32 -28.46 8.52
CA ARG A 23 -7.01 -28.55 7.08
C ARG A 23 -5.84 -27.65 6.68
N ARG A 24 -5.79 -26.42 7.19
CA ARG A 24 -4.72 -25.45 6.90
C ARG A 24 -3.38 -25.85 7.52
N VAL A 25 -3.40 -26.41 8.73
CA VAL A 25 -2.21 -26.95 9.40
C VAL A 25 -1.61 -28.07 8.57
N ILE A 26 -2.44 -29.03 8.12
CA ILE A 26 -1.99 -30.13 7.26
C ILE A 26 -1.36 -29.59 5.97
N SER A 27 -2.00 -28.63 5.30
CA SER A 27 -1.45 -28.05 4.07
C SER A 27 -0.16 -27.26 4.31
N LEU A 28 -0.07 -26.56 5.44
CA LEU A 28 1.10 -25.77 5.80
C LEU A 28 2.29 -26.69 6.09
N PHE A 29 2.09 -27.81 6.79
CA PHE A 29 3.13 -28.80 7.06
C PHE A 29 3.66 -29.45 5.79
N LYS A 30 2.80 -29.72 4.81
CA LYS A 30 3.24 -30.20 3.49
C LYS A 30 4.13 -29.17 2.79
N LYS A 31 3.75 -27.89 2.82
CA LYS A 31 4.55 -26.81 2.23
C LYS A 31 5.87 -26.59 2.95
N ALA A 32 5.91 -26.77 4.27
CA ALA A 32 7.14 -26.73 5.05
C ALA A 32 8.07 -27.88 4.70
N GLU A 33 7.55 -29.09 4.48
CA GLU A 33 8.33 -30.25 4.03
C GLU A 33 8.93 -30.01 2.64
N GLU A 34 8.10 -29.58 1.69
CA GLU A 34 8.56 -29.23 0.34
C GLU A 34 9.67 -28.16 0.40
N LEU A 35 9.48 -27.09 1.17
CA LEU A 35 10.46 -26.02 1.32
C LEU A 35 11.76 -26.51 1.96
N SER A 36 11.68 -27.30 3.03
CA SER A 36 12.84 -27.85 3.73
C SER A 36 13.66 -28.75 2.82
N ILE A 37 13.01 -29.62 2.03
CA ILE A 37 13.68 -30.52 1.08
C ILE A 37 14.27 -29.74 -0.10
N MET A 38 13.50 -28.84 -0.72
CA MET A 38 13.93 -28.16 -1.94
C MET A 38 15.08 -27.19 -1.71
N CYS A 39 15.13 -26.55 -0.54
CA CYS A 39 16.12 -25.54 -0.23
C CYS A 39 17.21 -26.03 0.72
N ASP A 40 17.14 -27.28 1.19
CA ASP A 40 18.03 -27.84 2.21
C ASP A 40 18.15 -26.93 3.44
N ILE A 41 17.00 -26.54 3.99
CA ILE A 41 16.93 -25.66 5.15
C ILE A 41 16.18 -26.30 6.32
N GLU A 42 16.59 -25.93 7.53
CA GLU A 42 15.83 -26.23 8.74
C GLU A 42 14.61 -25.32 8.84
N VAL A 43 13.43 -25.92 8.91
CA VAL A 43 12.16 -25.21 9.11
C VAL A 43 11.54 -25.68 10.43
N THR A 44 10.96 -24.76 11.19
CA THR A 44 10.13 -25.09 12.34
C THR A 44 8.85 -24.27 12.30
N ILE A 45 7.74 -24.87 12.72
CA ILE A 45 6.44 -24.21 12.79
C ILE A 45 5.83 -24.52 14.16
N ILE A 46 5.44 -23.46 14.87
CA ILE A 46 4.80 -23.52 16.18
C ILE A 46 3.48 -22.75 16.07
N ILE A 47 2.37 -23.43 16.33
CA ILE A 47 1.02 -22.85 16.25
C ILE A 47 0.37 -22.91 17.61
N LEU A 48 -0.01 -21.75 18.13
CA LEU A 48 -0.74 -21.61 19.38
C LEU A 48 -2.25 -21.52 19.07
N ARG A 49 -3.00 -22.51 19.56
CA ARG A 49 -4.46 -22.53 19.46
C ARG A 49 -5.06 -21.86 20.70
N PRO A 50 -5.99 -20.89 20.55
CA PRO A 50 -6.71 -20.33 21.70
C PRO A 50 -7.37 -21.44 22.52
N GLY A 51 -7.18 -21.42 23.84
CA GLY A 51 -7.71 -22.45 24.75
C GLY A 51 -6.95 -23.79 24.77
N SER A 52 -5.91 -23.96 23.94
CA SER A 52 -5.00 -25.11 24.04
C SER A 52 -3.76 -24.74 24.83
N ILE A 53 -3.38 -25.58 25.78
CA ILE A 53 -2.12 -25.45 26.52
C ILE A 53 -0.95 -25.92 25.64
N GLN A 54 -1.16 -26.93 24.80
CA GLN A 54 -0.11 -27.50 23.97
C GLN A 54 -0.08 -26.85 22.57
N PRO A 55 1.10 -26.44 22.09
CA PRO A 55 1.28 -25.97 20.73
C PRO A 55 1.21 -27.12 19.74
N ILE A 56 0.70 -26.83 18.54
CA ILE A 56 0.82 -27.74 17.41
C ILE A 56 2.18 -27.46 16.76
N THR A 57 3.02 -28.49 16.63
CA THR A 57 4.38 -28.36 16.07
C THR A 57 4.55 -29.23 14.83
N TRP A 58 5.38 -28.77 13.90
CA TRP A 58 5.75 -29.55 12.71
C TRP A 58 6.87 -30.55 13.04
N LYS A 59 6.75 -31.80 12.55
CA LYS A 59 7.57 -32.99 12.85
C LYS A 59 7.55 -33.45 14.32
N SER A 60 8.20 -32.73 15.22
CA SER A 60 8.20 -33.07 16.66
C SER A 60 8.50 -31.86 17.54
N ALA A 61 8.04 -31.91 18.78
CA ALA A 61 8.29 -30.86 19.77
C ALA A 61 9.80 -30.69 20.07
N SER A 62 10.56 -31.78 20.12
CA SER A 62 12.01 -31.74 20.36
C SER A 62 12.78 -31.09 19.21
N LEU A 63 12.42 -31.41 17.96
CA LEU A 63 13.00 -30.75 16.79
C LEU A 63 12.66 -29.26 16.78
N ALA A 64 11.40 -28.92 17.02
CA ALA A 64 10.95 -27.54 17.07
C ALA A 64 11.69 -26.75 18.16
N GLN A 65 11.87 -27.34 19.34
CA GLN A 65 12.63 -26.75 20.45
C GLN A 65 14.10 -26.58 20.07
N GLY A 66 14.74 -27.57 19.44
CA GLY A 66 16.14 -27.47 19.01
C GLY A 66 16.39 -26.33 18.03
N VAL A 67 15.53 -26.19 17.01
CA VAL A 67 15.60 -25.08 16.04
C VAL A 67 15.35 -23.73 16.74
N LEU A 68 14.34 -23.66 17.63
CA LEU A 68 14.04 -22.44 18.37
C LEU A 68 15.19 -22.03 19.29
N THR A 69 15.80 -22.97 20.01
CA THR A 69 16.96 -22.71 20.86
C THR A 69 18.13 -22.18 20.03
N ARG A 70 18.47 -22.81 18.89
CA ARG A 70 19.50 -22.30 17.98
C ARG A 70 19.19 -20.88 17.50
N TYR A 71 17.95 -20.63 17.08
CA TYR A 71 17.51 -19.30 16.67
C TYR A 71 17.67 -18.26 17.78
N LEU A 72 17.27 -18.58 19.01
CA LEU A 72 17.40 -17.68 20.16
C LEU A 72 18.85 -17.47 20.61
N SER A 73 19.75 -18.42 20.32
CA SER A 73 21.19 -18.29 20.55
C SER A 73 21.90 -17.37 19.56
N CYS A 74 21.32 -17.07 18.39
CA CYS A 74 21.88 -16.10 17.44
C CYS A 74 21.85 -14.67 18.03
N GLU A 75 22.73 -13.77 17.58
CA GLU A 75 22.72 -12.37 18.04
C GLU A 75 21.42 -11.63 17.72
N ALA A 76 21.01 -10.72 18.62
CA ALA A 76 19.73 -10.03 18.49
C ALA A 76 19.60 -9.24 17.17
N ASN A 77 20.68 -8.58 16.72
CA ASN A 77 20.69 -7.80 15.48
C ASN A 77 20.43 -8.68 14.26
N GLU A 78 21.08 -9.84 14.18
CA GLU A 78 20.90 -10.81 13.09
C GLU A 78 19.46 -11.37 13.05
N ARG A 79 18.87 -11.60 14.23
CA ARG A 79 17.47 -12.04 14.32
C ARG A 79 16.51 -10.95 13.85
N ILE A 80 16.66 -9.71 14.35
CA ILE A 80 15.76 -8.60 14.04
C ILE A 80 15.77 -8.28 12.54
N LYS A 81 16.95 -8.34 11.90
CA LYS A 81 17.11 -8.08 10.47
C LYS A 81 16.22 -8.95 9.57
N ASN A 82 16.04 -10.22 9.95
CA ASN A 82 15.31 -11.20 9.16
C ASN A 82 13.93 -11.56 9.75
N PHE A 83 13.55 -10.93 10.87
CA PHE A 83 12.29 -11.20 11.53
C PHE A 83 11.14 -10.46 10.86
N VAL A 84 10.12 -11.21 10.42
CA VAL A 84 8.93 -10.65 9.77
C VAL A 84 7.70 -10.92 10.62
N LYS A 85 7.00 -9.86 11.04
CA LYS A 85 5.68 -9.98 11.67
C LYS A 85 4.59 -10.04 10.61
N HIS A 86 3.52 -10.77 10.90
CA HIS A 86 2.38 -10.86 9.98
C HIS A 86 1.73 -9.48 9.73
N GLU A 87 1.62 -8.66 10.77
CA GLU A 87 1.09 -7.29 10.68
C GLU A 87 1.93 -6.42 9.73
N THR A 88 3.26 -6.36 9.93
CA THR A 88 4.16 -5.58 9.07
C THR A 88 4.16 -6.09 7.64
N TYR A 89 4.06 -7.41 7.43
CA TYR A 89 3.94 -8.01 6.11
C TYR A 89 2.65 -7.59 5.38
N LEU A 90 1.51 -7.63 6.08
CA LEU A 90 0.23 -7.21 5.51
C LEU A 90 0.20 -5.71 5.22
N GLN A 91 0.75 -4.89 6.11
CA GLN A 91 0.87 -3.45 5.91
C GLN A 91 1.70 -3.14 4.65
N CYS A 92 2.89 -3.72 4.52
CA CYS A 92 3.73 -3.54 3.33
C CYS A 92 3.01 -3.96 2.04
N LYS A 93 2.21 -5.03 2.09
CA LYS A 93 1.41 -5.49 0.95
C LYS A 93 0.27 -4.51 0.61
N ALA A 94 -0.37 -3.91 1.61
CA ALA A 94 -1.39 -2.89 1.43
C ALA A 94 -0.79 -1.63 0.80
N GLU A 95 0.31 -1.13 1.36
CA GLU A 95 1.04 0.05 0.85
C GLU A 95 1.50 -0.16 -0.60
N LYS A 96 1.98 -1.35 -0.95
CA LYS A 96 2.35 -1.68 -2.34
C LYS A 96 1.14 -1.60 -3.28
N LYS A 97 -0.04 -1.97 -2.82
CA LYS A 97 -1.29 -1.86 -3.59
C LYS A 97 -1.76 -0.43 -3.71
N GLU A 98 -1.67 0.35 -2.64
CA GLU A 98 -2.00 1.76 -2.64
C GLU A 98 -1.10 2.56 -3.59
N LYS A 99 0.21 2.28 -3.60
CA LYS A 99 1.14 2.85 -4.60
C LYS A 99 0.78 2.48 -6.04
N GLN A 100 0.28 1.26 -6.27
CA GLN A 100 -0.20 0.85 -7.60
C GLN A 100 -1.45 1.63 -8.01
N ILE A 101 -2.37 1.86 -7.07
CA ILE A 101 -3.60 2.63 -7.29
C ILE A 101 -3.24 4.08 -7.62
N SER A 102 -2.43 4.74 -6.79
CA SER A 102 -2.02 6.13 -7.01
C SER A 102 -1.31 6.33 -8.37
N LYS A 103 -0.50 5.36 -8.82
CA LYS A 103 0.10 5.41 -10.16
C LYS A 103 -0.96 5.33 -11.28
N LEU A 104 -1.97 4.49 -11.11
CA LEU A 104 -3.06 4.35 -12.08
C LEU A 104 -3.95 5.60 -12.12
N GLU A 105 -4.22 6.20 -10.96
CA GLU A 105 -4.98 7.46 -10.85
C GLU A 105 -4.26 8.58 -11.61
N LYS A 106 -2.95 8.76 -11.37
CA LYS A 106 -2.15 9.74 -12.12
C LYS A 106 -2.15 9.50 -13.63
N MET A 107 -1.99 8.24 -14.06
CA MET A 107 -2.06 7.90 -15.49
C MET A 107 -3.45 8.14 -16.08
N ASN A 108 -4.51 8.04 -15.28
CA ASN A 108 -5.86 8.34 -15.71
C ASN A 108 -6.06 9.86 -15.86
N GLU A 109 -5.58 10.66 -14.91
CA GLU A 109 -5.60 12.13 -14.96
C GLU A 109 -4.83 12.65 -16.20
N GLU A 110 -3.64 12.10 -16.48
CA GLU A 110 -2.85 12.46 -17.67
C GLU A 110 -3.62 12.17 -18.98
N LYS A 111 -4.34 11.04 -19.05
CA LYS A 111 -5.17 10.70 -20.22
C LYS A 111 -6.42 11.55 -20.34
N GLU A 112 -7.05 11.91 -19.22
CA GLU A 112 -8.18 12.83 -19.22
C GLU A 112 -7.74 14.20 -19.75
N MET A 113 -6.57 14.70 -19.33
CA MET A 113 -5.98 15.93 -19.85
C MET A 113 -5.68 15.85 -21.35
N GLU A 114 -5.11 14.73 -21.82
CA GLU A 114 -4.84 14.51 -23.25
C GLU A 114 -6.14 14.54 -24.08
N LEU A 115 -7.22 13.90 -23.59
CA LEU A 115 -8.51 13.90 -24.25
C LEU A 115 -9.13 15.30 -24.31
N LEU A 116 -9.03 16.08 -23.23
CA LEU A 116 -9.52 17.46 -23.21
C LEU A 116 -8.73 18.37 -24.16
N PHE A 117 -7.40 18.22 -24.19
CA PHE A 117 -6.54 18.98 -25.11
C PHE A 117 -6.89 18.69 -26.57
N ASN A 118 -7.06 17.41 -26.92
CA ASN A 118 -7.45 17.01 -28.27
C ASN A 118 -8.80 17.62 -28.68
N GLN A 119 -9.78 17.65 -27.77
CA GLN A 119 -11.08 18.28 -28.02
C GLN A 119 -10.99 19.80 -28.25
N LEU A 120 -10.09 20.49 -27.54
CA LEU A 120 -9.84 21.92 -27.72
C LEU A 120 -9.20 22.20 -29.08
N VAL A 121 -8.22 21.39 -29.50
CA VAL A 121 -7.58 21.51 -30.84
C VAL A 121 -8.59 21.28 -31.96
N GLU A 122 -9.58 20.42 -31.76
CA GLU A 122 -10.70 20.19 -32.69
C GLU A 122 -11.71 21.36 -32.76
N GLY A 123 -11.52 22.42 -31.96
CA GLY A 123 -12.33 23.64 -32.02
C GLY A 123 -13.55 23.66 -31.09
N LYS A 124 -13.65 22.72 -30.15
CA LYS A 124 -14.71 22.77 -29.11
C LYS A 124 -14.43 23.89 -28.12
N SER A 125 -15.48 24.61 -27.71
CA SER A 125 -15.33 25.73 -26.78
C SER A 125 -15.08 25.24 -25.35
N ILE A 126 -14.30 26.00 -24.56
CA ILE A 126 -13.99 25.69 -23.15
C ILE A 126 -15.26 25.51 -22.30
N ASN A 127 -16.36 26.16 -22.69
CA ASN A 127 -17.65 26.10 -22.00
C ASN A 127 -18.43 24.79 -22.24
N GLU A 128 -18.09 24.03 -23.29
CA GLU A 128 -18.67 22.70 -23.57
C GLU A 128 -17.90 21.56 -22.88
N LEU A 129 -16.72 21.84 -22.32
CA LEU A 129 -15.92 20.87 -21.57
C LEU A 129 -16.52 20.72 -20.16
N ASP A 130 -16.82 19.49 -19.74
CA ASP A 130 -17.50 19.23 -18.47
C ASP A 130 -16.63 19.69 -17.29
N ALA A 131 -17.14 20.64 -16.50
CA ALA A 131 -16.46 21.20 -15.32
C ALA A 131 -16.12 20.14 -14.25
N ARG A 132 -16.71 18.94 -14.32
CA ARG A 132 -16.35 17.80 -13.46
C ARG A 132 -15.03 17.12 -13.87
N GLN A 133 -14.51 17.40 -15.06
CA GLN A 133 -13.25 16.87 -15.61
C GLN A 133 -12.03 17.75 -15.27
N MET A 134 -12.23 18.98 -14.77
CA MET A 134 -11.14 19.91 -14.41
C MET A 134 -10.70 19.81 -12.94
N LYS A 135 -10.72 18.61 -12.32
CA LYS A 135 -10.27 18.43 -10.93
C LYS A 135 -8.75 18.31 -10.75
N GLY A 136 -7.98 18.43 -11.83
CA GLY A 136 -6.51 18.31 -11.82
C GLY A 136 -5.72 19.63 -11.66
N ASP A 137 -6.34 20.80 -11.83
CA ASP A 137 -5.58 22.03 -12.03
C ASP A 137 -5.60 22.96 -10.82
N GLY A 138 -4.71 22.66 -9.86
CA GLY A 138 -4.34 23.58 -8.79
C GLY A 138 -2.95 24.22 -8.94
N SER A 139 -2.15 23.85 -9.95
CA SER A 139 -0.72 24.29 -10.01
C SER A 139 -0.27 25.00 -11.29
N ILE A 140 -1.07 25.02 -12.37
CA ILE A 140 -0.61 25.58 -13.65
C ILE A 140 -0.85 27.10 -13.75
N ILE A 141 -1.74 27.67 -12.93
CA ILE A 141 -2.09 29.10 -13.00
C ILE A 141 -1.51 29.87 -11.81
N GLU A 142 -0.19 29.84 -11.64
CA GLU A 142 0.50 30.85 -10.82
C GLU A 142 1.84 31.22 -11.46
N SER A 143 1.79 32.14 -12.42
CA SER A 143 2.74 33.26 -12.60
C SER A 143 2.69 33.82 -14.02
N ALA A 144 1.90 34.88 -14.22
CA ALA A 144 2.21 35.86 -15.26
C ALA A 144 1.90 37.26 -14.68
N PRO A 145 2.92 38.07 -14.32
CA PRO A 145 2.68 39.42 -13.85
C PRO A 145 2.35 40.33 -15.05
N THR A 146 1.14 40.90 -15.02
CA THR A 146 0.72 42.01 -15.87
C THR A 146 1.68 43.19 -15.68
N LYS A 147 2.38 43.59 -16.73
CA LYS A 147 2.98 44.94 -16.83
C LYS A 147 2.33 45.66 -18.01
N ALA A 148 1.36 46.50 -17.70
CA ALA A 148 0.98 47.63 -18.55
C ALA A 148 1.21 48.88 -17.70
N ASN A 149 2.10 49.76 -18.16
CA ASN A 149 2.19 51.14 -17.71
C ASN A 149 2.74 51.94 -18.89
N ASP A 150 1.82 52.59 -19.61
CA ASP A 150 2.14 53.64 -20.57
C ASP A 150 2.37 54.96 -19.80
N THR A 151 3.53 55.55 -20.08
CA THR A 151 3.89 56.99 -20.05
C THR A 151 2.75 57.91 -20.54
N ASN A 152 2.60 59.20 -20.20
CA ASN A 152 3.26 60.21 -19.37
C ASN A 152 2.43 61.54 -19.54
N VAL A 153 2.78 62.59 -18.77
CA VAL A 153 2.46 64.03 -18.94
C VAL A 153 1.08 64.48 -18.42
N GLY A 154 0.88 65.54 -17.64
CA GLY A 154 1.69 66.63 -17.06
C GLY A 154 0.73 67.54 -16.26
N ASP A 155 1.09 67.96 -15.06
CA ASP A 155 1.42 69.35 -14.67
C ASP A 155 0.31 70.13 -13.93
N ASN A 156 0.77 71.06 -13.08
CA ASN A 156 0.14 72.00 -12.14
C ASN A 156 -0.37 71.40 -10.83
N GLY A 157 0.09 71.79 -9.64
CA GLY A 157 0.83 72.99 -9.23
C GLY A 157 0.24 73.50 -7.91
N HIS A 158 1.07 74.15 -7.08
CA HIS A 158 0.74 74.84 -5.81
C HIS A 158 0.63 73.92 -4.57
N SER A 159 1.24 74.14 -3.41
CA SER A 159 2.08 75.21 -2.85
C SER A 159 2.31 74.91 -1.36
N LYS A 160 3.53 75.18 -0.84
CA LYS A 160 3.84 75.67 0.52
C LYS A 160 3.61 74.71 1.70
N ASP A 161 4.37 74.67 2.79
CA ASP A 161 5.48 75.45 3.34
C ASP A 161 6.14 74.58 4.45
N LEU A 162 7.44 74.84 4.72
CA LEU A 162 8.14 74.96 6.03
C LEU A 162 7.54 74.23 7.25
N ASP A 163 8.27 73.41 8.03
CA ASP A 163 9.62 73.54 8.61
C ASP A 163 10.34 72.18 8.71
#